data_AF-A0A7C4JJL4-F1
#
_entry.id   AF-A0A7C4JJL4-F1
#
_cell.length_a   1.000
_cell.length_b   1.000
_cell.length_c   1.000
_cell.angle_alpha   90.00
_cell.angle_beta   90.00
_cell.angle_gamma   90.00
#
_symmetry.space_group_name_H-M   'P 1'
#
loop_
_entity.id
_entity.type
_entity.pdbx_description
1 polymer ?
#
loop_
_entity_poly.entity_id
_entity_poly.type
_entity_poly.pdbx_seq_one_letter_code
_entity_poly.pdbx_strand_id
1 'polypeptide(L)'
;MEFEFKKLYEDEDIEVYKAPSEEELEKLVKETIASAKKPLTWRELREKFSGIAGEDRLRKILVKLIEKDEIIELPDGAFGVPGMEQNYVPRKTAKRVRPLVPSKFRARWGSMAARLRRTGLPLGEALRILEKSGIRLYSTSWGEELEEDSEVFEESFAESEDEV
;
A
#
# COMPACT_ATOMS: atom_id res chain seq x y z
N MET A 1 -8.59 -22.48 -2.19
CA MET A 1 -8.51 -22.93 -0.80
C MET A 1 -9.82 -22.51 -0.15
N GLU A 2 -10.59 -23.47 0.37
CA GLU A 2 -11.86 -23.21 1.04
C GLU A 2 -11.58 -22.79 2.48
N PHE A 3 -12.02 -21.59 2.85
CA PHE A 3 -12.23 -21.27 4.26
C PHE A 3 -13.57 -21.89 4.64
N GLU A 4 -13.56 -22.92 5.47
CA GLU A 4 -14.79 -23.48 6.05
C GLU A 4 -15.35 -22.46 7.06
N PHE A 5 -16.20 -21.57 6.58
CA PHE A 5 -17.06 -20.81 7.48
C PHE A 5 -18.05 -21.78 8.13
N LYS A 6 -18.17 -21.73 9.47
CA LYS A 6 -19.13 -22.56 10.17
C LYS A 6 -20.55 -22.23 9.69
N LYS A 7 -21.17 -23.14 8.95
CA LYS A 7 -22.56 -23.06 8.48
C LYS A 7 -23.48 -23.08 9.71
N LEU A 8 -24.31 -22.06 9.85
CA LEU A 8 -25.24 -21.89 10.97
C LEU A 8 -26.66 -22.33 10.60
N TYR A 9 -27.04 -22.15 9.34
CA TYR A 9 -28.36 -22.48 8.83
C TYR A 9 -28.30 -22.73 7.32
N GLU A 10 -29.14 -23.64 6.85
CA GLU A 10 -29.33 -23.97 5.43
C GLU A 10 -30.82 -24.24 5.19
N ASP A 11 -31.36 -23.61 4.15
CA ASP A 11 -32.72 -23.77 3.64
C ASP A 11 -32.69 -23.83 2.10
N GLU A 12 -33.83 -24.02 1.45
CA GLU A 12 -33.92 -24.18 -0.01
C GLU A 12 -33.31 -22.99 -0.80
N ASP A 13 -33.37 -21.78 -0.23
CA ASP A 13 -32.90 -20.54 -0.88
C ASP A 13 -31.82 -19.76 -0.10
N ILE A 14 -31.49 -20.16 1.13
CA ILE A 14 -30.65 -19.35 2.04
C ILE A 14 -29.62 -20.21 2.78
N GLU A 15 -28.35 -19.83 2.64
CA GLU A 15 -27.26 -20.34 3.47
C GLU A 15 -26.76 -19.23 4.40
N VAL A 16 -26.71 -19.51 5.71
CA VAL A 16 -26.17 -18.58 6.71
C VAL A 16 -24.86 -19.12 7.24
N TYR A 17 -23.81 -18.32 7.09
CA TYR A 17 -22.49 -18.62 7.60
C TYR A 17 -22.15 -17.72 8.78
N LYS A 18 -21.35 -18.25 9.73
CA LYS A 18 -20.74 -17.40 10.76
C LYS A 18 -19.77 -16.43 10.08
N ALA A 19 -19.98 -15.14 10.31
CA ALA A 19 -19.05 -14.11 9.84
C ALA A 19 -17.65 -14.33 10.43
N PRO A 20 -16.57 -14.04 9.67
CA PRO A 20 -15.21 -14.16 10.18
C PRO A 20 -14.99 -13.23 11.39
N SER A 21 -14.20 -13.74 12.33
CA SER A 21 -13.52 -12.92 13.34
C SER A 21 -12.59 -11.90 12.68
N GLU A 22 -12.09 -10.96 13.48
CA GLU A 22 -11.18 -9.95 12.95
C GLU A 22 -9.85 -10.56 12.52
N GLU A 23 -9.32 -11.51 13.31
CA GLU A 23 -8.09 -12.24 13.04
C GLU A 23 -8.19 -13.12 11.79
N GLU A 24 -9.31 -13.82 11.61
CA GLU A 24 -9.57 -14.60 10.39
C GLU A 24 -9.65 -13.69 9.15
N LEU A 25 -10.28 -12.53 9.28
CA LEU A 25 -10.39 -11.57 8.19
C LEU A 25 -9.02 -10.95 7.83
N GLU A 26 -8.17 -10.64 8.83
CA GLU A 26 -6.78 -10.20 8.60
C GLU A 26 -6.02 -11.21 7.73
N LYS A 27 -6.06 -12.49 8.13
CA LYS A 27 -5.41 -13.58 7.41
C LYS A 27 -5.96 -13.72 5.98
N LEU A 28 -7.29 -13.71 5.83
CA LEU A 28 -7.95 -13.86 4.54
C LEU A 28 -7.59 -12.71 3.58
N VAL A 29 -7.58 -11.46 4.06
CA VAL A 29 -7.20 -10.28 3.27
C VAL A 29 -5.75 -10.40 2.80
N LYS A 30 -4.82 -10.73 3.71
CA LYS A 30 -3.41 -10.89 3.37
C LYS A 30 -3.19 -11.99 2.33
N GLU A 31 -3.79 -13.16 2.53
CA GLU A 31 -3.67 -14.29 1.60
C GLU A 31 -4.28 -13.98 0.24
N THR A 32 -5.41 -13.26 0.22
CA THR A 32 -6.06 -12.83 -1.03
C THR A 32 -5.16 -11.91 -1.84
N ILE A 33 -4.50 -10.95 -1.18
CA ILE A 33 -3.55 -10.04 -1.84
C ILE A 33 -2.31 -10.83 -2.32
N ALA A 34 -1.74 -11.68 -1.46
CA ALA A 34 -0.56 -12.49 -1.79
C ALA A 34 -0.82 -13.42 -3.00
N SER A 35 -2.00 -14.03 -3.06
CA SER A 35 -2.39 -14.97 -4.12
C SER A 35 -2.73 -14.28 -5.45
N ALA A 36 -3.05 -12.99 -5.43
CA ALA A 36 -3.50 -12.27 -6.61
C ALA A 36 -2.42 -12.07 -7.69
N LYS A 37 -1.15 -12.42 -7.43
CA LYS A 37 0.06 -12.21 -8.27
C LYS A 37 0.34 -10.75 -8.65
N LYS A 38 -0.63 -9.85 -8.47
CA LYS A 38 -0.56 -8.41 -8.69
C LYS A 38 -1.18 -7.69 -7.49
N PRO A 39 -0.76 -6.44 -7.23
CA PRO A 39 -1.46 -5.57 -6.30
C PRO A 39 -2.94 -5.38 -6.66
N LEU A 40 -3.78 -5.31 -5.64
CA LEU A 40 -5.23 -5.16 -5.76
C LEU A 40 -5.68 -3.76 -5.39
N THR A 41 -6.62 -3.22 -6.14
CA THR A 41 -7.23 -1.92 -5.85
C THR A 41 -8.29 -2.03 -4.76
N TRP A 42 -8.61 -0.91 -4.10
CA TRP A 42 -9.74 -0.85 -3.16
C TRP A 42 -11.06 -1.40 -3.75
N ARG A 43 -11.32 -1.13 -5.03
CA ARG A 43 -12.51 -1.65 -5.72
C ARG A 43 -12.47 -3.17 -5.84
N GLU A 44 -11.36 -3.75 -6.30
CA GLU A 44 -11.20 -5.20 -6.44
C GLU A 44 -11.29 -5.90 -5.06
N LEU A 45 -10.73 -5.29 -4.01
CA LEU A 45 -10.86 -5.82 -2.65
C LEU A 45 -12.32 -5.76 -2.17
N ARG A 46 -13.03 -4.65 -2.36
CA ARG A 46 -14.46 -4.57 -1.99
C ARG A 46 -15.31 -5.60 -2.73
N GLU A 47 -15.07 -5.81 -4.01
CA GLU A 47 -15.78 -6.82 -4.80
C GLU A 47 -15.51 -8.23 -4.27
N LYS A 48 -14.25 -8.57 -3.95
CA LYS A 48 -13.87 -9.88 -3.42
C LYS A 48 -14.38 -10.17 -2.02
N PHE A 49 -14.50 -9.15 -1.17
CA PHE A 49 -14.94 -9.28 0.21
C PHE A 49 -16.42 -8.91 0.42
N SER A 50 -17.14 -8.61 -0.67
CA SER A 50 -18.59 -8.41 -0.65
C SER A 50 -19.27 -9.66 -0.09
N GLY A 51 -20.15 -9.49 0.90
CA GLY A 51 -20.81 -10.59 1.59
C GLY A 51 -19.99 -11.26 2.71
N ILE A 52 -18.67 -11.03 2.78
CA ILE A 52 -17.80 -11.53 3.86
C ILE A 52 -17.62 -10.47 4.94
N ALA A 53 -17.31 -9.23 4.53
CA ALA A 53 -17.06 -8.12 5.44
C ALA A 53 -17.58 -6.80 4.86
N GLY A 54 -18.10 -5.94 5.74
CA GLY A 54 -18.46 -4.57 5.37
C GLY A 54 -17.22 -3.71 5.08
N GLU A 55 -17.41 -2.62 4.33
CA GLU A 55 -16.32 -1.72 3.92
C GLU A 55 -15.51 -1.15 5.10
N ASP A 56 -16.18 -0.79 6.19
CA ASP A 56 -15.52 -0.25 7.39
C ASP A 56 -14.60 -1.28 8.05
N ARG A 57 -15.07 -2.54 8.16
CA ARG A 57 -14.25 -3.64 8.70
C ARG A 57 -13.05 -3.89 7.78
N LEU A 58 -13.24 -3.95 6.47
CA LEU A 58 -12.15 -4.14 5.53
C LEU A 58 -11.12 -3.00 5.62
N ARG A 59 -11.57 -1.75 5.76
CA ARG A 59 -10.68 -0.59 5.96
C ARG A 59 -9.86 -0.72 7.24
N LYS A 60 -10.48 -1.09 8.36
CA LYS A 60 -9.79 -1.33 9.65
C LYS A 60 -8.72 -2.40 9.53
N ILE A 61 -9.05 -3.52 8.86
CA ILE A 61 -8.09 -4.60 8.60
C ILE A 61 -6.92 -4.11 7.75
N LEU A 62 -7.18 -3.40 6.65
CA LEU A 62 -6.10 -2.88 5.81
C LEU A 62 -5.19 -1.92 6.58
N VAL A 63 -5.73 -1.04 7.42
CA VAL A 63 -4.94 -0.17 8.30
C VAL A 63 -4.01 -0.99 9.18
N LYS A 64 -4.55 -1.99 9.90
CA LYS A 64 -3.75 -2.86 10.77
C LYS A 64 -2.64 -3.60 10.01
N LEU A 65 -2.95 -4.16 8.85
CA LEU A 65 -1.98 -4.87 8.03
C LEU A 65 -0.87 -3.94 7.49
N ILE A 66 -1.21 -2.68 7.17
CA ILE A 66 -0.21 -1.68 6.74
C ILE A 66 0.65 -1.24 7.93
N GLU A 67 0.06 -1.05 9.11
CA GLU A 67 0.81 -0.69 10.32
C GLU A 67 1.82 -1.78 10.72
N LYS A 68 1.41 -3.05 10.60
CA LYS A 68 2.26 -4.24 10.80
C LYS A 68 3.21 -4.51 9.65
N ASP A 69 3.23 -3.66 8.62
CA ASP A 69 4.09 -3.80 7.45
C ASP A 69 3.89 -5.11 6.65
N GLU A 70 2.76 -5.79 6.85
CA GLU A 70 2.41 -7.05 6.17
C GLU A 70 1.87 -6.83 4.76
N ILE A 71 1.30 -5.64 4.53
CA ILE A 71 0.92 -5.14 3.21
C ILE A 71 1.40 -3.70 3.06
N ILE A 72 1.52 -3.25 1.82
CA ILE A 72 1.90 -1.88 1.47
C ILE A 72 0.83 -1.25 0.58
N GLU A 73 0.62 0.05 0.77
CA GLU A 73 -0.17 0.87 -0.14
C GLU A 73 0.75 1.47 -1.20
N LEU A 74 0.41 1.31 -2.47
CA LEU A 74 1.20 1.72 -3.63
C LEU A 74 0.86 3.15 -4.08
N PRO A 75 1.72 3.79 -4.91
CA PRO A 75 1.55 5.20 -5.28
C PRO A 75 0.23 5.57 -5.96
N ASP A 76 -0.50 4.60 -6.51
CA ASP A 76 -1.79 4.76 -7.17
C ASP A 76 -2.99 4.22 -6.35
N GLY A 77 -2.77 3.87 -5.08
CA GLY A 77 -3.79 3.43 -4.13
C GLY A 77 -4.17 1.95 -4.26
N ALA A 78 -3.34 1.16 -4.93
CA ALA A 78 -3.41 -0.29 -4.88
C ALA A 78 -2.71 -0.83 -3.61
N PHE A 79 -3.04 -2.04 -3.21
CA PHE A 79 -2.48 -2.75 -2.06
C PHE A 79 -1.74 -3.99 -2.53
N GLY A 80 -0.52 -4.18 -2.05
CA GLY A 80 0.30 -5.35 -2.36
C GLY A 80 1.00 -5.87 -1.12
N VAL A 81 1.52 -7.10 -1.16
CA VAL A 81 2.51 -7.53 -0.16
C VAL A 81 3.87 -6.89 -0.47
N PRO A 82 4.75 -6.69 0.52
CA PRO A 82 6.11 -6.25 0.27
C PRO A 82 6.80 -7.13 -0.78
N GLY A 83 7.44 -6.49 -1.76
CA GLY A 83 8.07 -7.13 -2.93
C GLY A 83 7.23 -7.06 -4.21
N MET A 84 5.89 -6.98 -4.11
CA MET A 84 5.04 -6.86 -5.31
C MET A 84 5.23 -5.56 -6.08
N GLU A 85 5.70 -4.50 -5.41
CA GLU A 85 5.98 -3.22 -6.04
C GLU A 85 7.02 -3.34 -7.16
N GLN A 86 7.99 -4.28 -7.05
CA GLN A 86 9.13 -4.34 -7.97
C GLN A 86 8.70 -4.46 -9.43
N ASN A 87 7.69 -5.29 -9.68
CA ASN A 87 7.18 -5.59 -11.02
C ASN A 87 5.86 -4.85 -11.33
N TYR A 88 5.38 -4.00 -10.43
CA TYR A 88 4.12 -3.32 -10.59
C TYR A 88 4.29 -2.00 -11.33
N VAL A 89 3.47 -1.80 -12.37
CA VAL A 89 3.37 -0.52 -13.08
C VAL A 89 2.15 0.26 -12.54
N PRO A 90 2.36 1.40 -11.87
CA PRO A 90 1.25 2.18 -11.32
C PRO A 90 0.39 2.81 -12.43
N ARG A 91 -0.89 3.02 -12.12
CA ARG A 91 -1.82 3.68 -13.06
C ARG A 91 -1.51 5.18 -13.20
N LYS A 92 -1.20 5.60 -14.43
CA LYS A 92 -0.94 7.01 -14.78
C LYS A 92 -2.10 7.95 -14.46
N THR A 93 -3.33 7.48 -14.64
CA THR A 93 -4.57 8.26 -14.46
C THR A 93 -5.08 8.30 -13.02
N ALA A 94 -4.41 7.64 -12.08
CA ALA A 94 -4.84 7.64 -10.70
C ALA A 94 -4.79 9.06 -10.11
N LYS A 95 -5.88 9.49 -9.47
CA LYS A 95 -5.94 10.75 -8.72
C LYS A 95 -4.96 10.73 -7.55
N ARG A 96 -4.72 11.88 -6.91
CA ARG A 96 -3.94 11.93 -5.66
C ARG A 96 -4.53 10.94 -4.64
N VAL A 97 -3.71 10.00 -4.20
CA VAL A 97 -4.10 8.98 -3.22
C VAL A 97 -4.21 9.63 -1.85
N ARG A 98 -5.24 9.24 -1.10
CA ARG A 98 -5.39 9.55 0.32
C ARG A 98 -5.06 8.26 1.08
N PRO A 99 -3.80 8.10 1.52
CA PRO A 99 -3.37 6.84 2.09
C PRO A 99 -4.12 6.49 3.36
N LEU A 100 -4.34 5.19 3.58
CA LEU A 100 -4.94 4.69 4.82
C LEU A 100 -4.02 4.94 6.01
N VAL A 101 -2.71 4.79 5.81
CA VAL A 101 -1.68 5.08 6.82
C VAL A 101 -0.68 6.10 6.25
N PRO A 102 -0.93 7.41 6.44
CA PRO A 102 -0.12 8.47 5.84
C PRO A 102 1.36 8.48 6.24
N SER A 103 1.67 8.06 7.47
CA SER A 103 3.06 7.96 7.95
C SER A 103 3.85 6.93 7.13
N LYS A 104 3.36 5.68 7.06
CA LYS A 104 3.98 4.60 6.27
C LYS A 104 4.05 4.93 4.78
N PHE A 105 2.98 5.51 4.23
CA PHE A 105 2.97 5.92 2.82
C PHE A 105 4.02 7.00 2.51
N ARG A 106 4.13 8.03 3.37
CA ARG A 106 5.14 9.08 3.20
C ARG A 106 6.55 8.56 3.40
N ALA A 107 6.76 7.69 4.40
CA ALA A 107 8.06 7.06 4.61
C ALA A 107 8.50 6.32 3.34
N ARG A 108 7.61 5.53 2.71
CA ARG A 108 7.98 4.71 1.55
C ARG A 108 8.08 5.46 0.23
N TRP A 109 7.18 6.40 -0.04
CA TRP A 109 7.08 7.04 -1.36
C TRP A 109 7.42 8.53 -1.37
N GLY A 110 7.43 9.18 -0.20
CA GLY A 110 7.66 10.61 -0.05
C GLY A 110 6.85 11.48 -1.02
N SER A 111 7.50 12.50 -1.56
CA SER A 111 6.98 13.36 -2.63
C SER A 111 7.01 12.69 -4.01
N MET A 112 7.63 11.52 -4.14
CA MET A 112 7.87 10.86 -5.43
C MET A 112 6.68 10.05 -5.92
N ALA A 113 5.67 9.75 -5.09
CA ALA A 113 4.49 8.98 -5.49
C ALA A 113 3.84 9.51 -6.79
N ALA A 114 3.78 10.84 -6.97
CA ALA A 114 3.26 11.45 -8.19
C ALA A 114 4.21 11.33 -9.40
N ARG A 115 5.53 11.31 -9.18
CA ARG A 115 6.54 11.10 -10.24
C ARG A 115 6.56 9.64 -10.67
N LEU A 116 6.59 8.71 -9.72
CA LEU A 116 6.59 7.25 -9.95
C LEU A 116 5.45 6.82 -10.86
N ARG A 117 4.23 7.32 -10.62
CA ARG A 117 3.07 7.04 -11.49
C ARG A 117 3.22 7.53 -12.92
N ARG A 118 3.92 8.63 -13.14
CA ARG A 118 4.09 9.24 -14.47
C ARG A 118 5.13 8.51 -15.32
N THR A 119 6.10 7.85 -14.69
CA THR A 119 7.15 7.10 -15.40
C THR A 119 6.58 6.02 -16.33
N GLY A 120 5.51 5.34 -15.89
CA GLY A 120 4.99 4.17 -16.61
C GLY A 120 5.94 2.97 -16.60
N LEU A 121 6.98 3.02 -15.77
CA LEU A 121 7.91 1.92 -15.52
C LEU A 121 7.44 1.10 -14.31
N PRO A 122 7.91 -0.14 -14.17
CA PRO A 122 7.78 -0.87 -12.92
C PRO A 122 8.40 -0.07 -11.77
N LEU A 123 7.78 -0.08 -10.58
CA LEU A 123 8.29 0.72 -9.46
C LEU A 123 9.72 0.34 -9.07
N GLY A 124 10.09 -0.94 -9.16
CA GLY A 124 11.45 -1.38 -8.87
C GLY A 124 12.50 -0.72 -9.78
N GLU A 125 12.20 -0.58 -11.07
CA GLU A 125 13.07 0.09 -12.03
C GLU A 125 13.06 1.61 -11.82
N ALA A 126 11.89 2.20 -11.62
CA ALA A 126 11.74 3.62 -11.37
C ALA A 126 12.50 4.07 -10.11
N LEU A 127 12.45 3.28 -9.04
CA LEU A 127 13.20 3.55 -7.81
C LEU A 127 14.71 3.49 -8.03
N ARG A 128 15.23 2.49 -8.77
CA ARG A 128 16.66 2.40 -9.11
C ARG A 128 17.15 3.59 -9.93
N ILE A 129 16.32 4.11 -10.84
CA ILE A 129 16.66 5.30 -11.63
C ILE A 129 16.75 6.53 -10.71
N LEU A 130 15.80 6.66 -9.77
CA LEU A 130 15.79 7.78 -8.82
C LEU A 130 16.99 7.71 -7.87
N GLU A 131 17.33 6.53 -7.37
CA GLU A 131 18.50 6.30 -6.52
C GLU A 131 19.79 6.69 -7.25
N LYS A 132 19.96 6.26 -8.51
CA LYS A 132 21.09 6.66 -9.37
C LYS A 132 21.17 8.16 -9.64
N SER A 133 20.03 8.87 -9.63
CA SER A 133 19.99 10.33 -9.81
C SER A 133 20.34 11.12 -8.53
N GLY A 134 20.75 10.46 -7.45
CA GLY A 134 21.10 11.12 -6.19
C GLY A 134 19.89 11.65 -5.41
N ILE A 135 18.66 11.29 -5.82
CA ILE A 135 17.45 11.62 -5.07
C ILE A 135 17.33 10.59 -3.95
N ARG A 136 17.73 10.98 -2.74
CA ARG A 136 17.71 10.11 -1.56
C ARG A 136 16.27 9.66 -1.29
N LEU A 137 16.02 8.36 -1.41
CA LEU A 137 14.77 7.75 -0.99
C LEU A 137 14.74 7.81 0.54
N TYR A 138 13.77 8.51 1.12
CA TYR A 138 13.46 8.32 2.53
C TYR A 138 13.04 6.84 2.69
N SER A 139 13.67 6.13 3.63
CA SER A 139 13.52 4.70 3.90
C SER A 139 14.12 3.73 2.87
N THR A 140 15.44 3.58 2.93
CA THR A 140 16.09 2.31 2.58
C THR A 140 16.71 1.72 3.85
N SER A 141 15.87 1.32 4.81
CA SER A 141 16.25 0.35 5.83
C SER A 141 14.99 -0.23 6.47
N TRP A 142 14.68 -1.47 6.09
CA TRP A 142 13.93 -2.34 6.97
C TRP A 142 14.92 -2.79 8.05
N GLY A 143 14.88 -2.16 9.22
CA GLY A 143 15.56 -2.67 10.42
C GLY A 143 16.85 -1.99 10.87
N GLU A 144 17.01 -0.67 10.71
CA GLU A 144 17.96 0.10 11.53
C GLU A 144 17.21 1.23 12.23
N GLU A 145 17.39 1.30 13.55
CA GLU A 145 16.85 2.34 14.41
C GLU A 145 17.23 3.73 13.89
N LEU A 146 16.27 4.63 13.92
CA LEU A 146 16.43 6.03 13.52
C LEU A 146 17.34 6.74 14.53
N GLU A 147 18.53 7.15 14.11
CA GLU A 147 19.12 8.38 14.65
C GLU A 147 18.53 9.56 13.87
N GLU A 148 17.87 10.44 14.63
CA GLU A 148 17.31 11.71 14.16
C GLU A 148 18.45 12.68 13.81
N ASP A 149 18.74 12.85 12.52
CA ASP A 149 19.40 14.07 12.04
C ASP A 149 18.38 14.93 11.32
N SER A 150 17.67 15.73 12.11
CA SER A 150 16.88 16.87 11.67
C SER A 150 17.79 18.09 11.53
N GLU A 151 18.65 18.14 10.51
CA GLU A 151 19.31 19.37 10.09
C GLU A 151 19.85 19.19 8.67
N VAL A 152 20.03 20.29 7.93
CA VAL A 152 20.48 20.36 6.52
C VAL A 152 19.38 20.20 5.46
N PHE A 153 18.45 21.17 5.39
CA PHE A 153 17.93 21.64 4.09
C PHE A 153 17.26 23.03 4.17
N GLU A 154 17.98 24.05 4.62
CA GLU A 154 17.55 25.46 4.42
C GLU A 154 18.56 26.32 3.65
N GLU A 155 19.78 25.86 3.36
CA GLU A 155 20.81 26.73 2.75
C GLU A 155 20.92 26.68 1.22
N SER A 156 20.06 25.94 0.51
CA SER A 156 20.16 25.86 -0.96
C SER A 156 19.24 26.83 -1.73
N PHE A 157 18.53 27.74 -1.04
CA PHE A 157 17.54 28.63 -1.69
C PHE A 157 17.89 30.13 -1.62
N ALA A 158 19.09 30.52 -1.16
CA ALA A 158 19.44 31.92 -0.93
C ALA A 158 20.54 32.51 -1.85
N GLU A 159 21.05 31.79 -2.85
CA GLU A 159 22.10 32.33 -3.75
C GLU A 159 21.71 32.26 -5.23
N SER A 160 20.57 32.86 -5.58
CA SER A 160 20.31 33.23 -6.98
C SER A 160 19.45 34.48 -7.12
N GLU A 161 19.67 35.46 -6.26
CA GLU A 161 19.26 36.85 -6.48
C GLU A 161 20.41 37.73 -5.97
N ASP A 162 21.47 37.86 -6.78
CA ASP A 162 22.34 39.03 -6.87
C ASP A 162 23.53 38.70 -7.77
N GLU A 163 23.40 38.95 -9.07
CA GLU A 163 24.52 39.39 -9.91
C GLU A 163 23.98 40.05 -11.20
N VAL A 164 23.95 41.38 -11.15
CA VAL A 164 24.13 42.41 -12.20
C VAL A 164 23.18 42.46 -13.40
#